data_AF-A0A7X6Q9K3-F1
#
_entry.id   AF-A0A7X6Q9K3-F1
#
_cell.length_a   1.000
_cell.length_b   1.000
_cell.length_c   1.000
_cell.angle_alpha   90.00
_cell.angle_beta   90.00
_cell.angle_gamma   90.00
#
_symmetry.space_group_name_H-M   'P 1'
#
loop_
_entity.id
_entity.type
_entity.pdbx_description
1 polymer ?
#
loop_
_entity_poly.entity_id
_entity_poly.type
_entity_poly.pdbx_seq_one_letter_code
_entity_poly.pdbx_strand_id
1 'polypeptide(L)'
;EGVHRVLGYVATCGAEMESYDIYSLDMLAPYWLDIVKSQALGVARRELLNFCRERWHITRPLSVNPGSGNVDIWPIEEMQGLFRLLNGGEDVVVSLTESSLMIPNKSIAGLMFASQESDYESCAYCERENCPSRRVPFKEKL
;
A
#
# COMPACT_ATOMS: atom_id res chain seq x y z
N GLU A 1 -21.75 -11.24 -6.71
CA GLU A 1 -20.99 -12.43 -6.23
C GLU A 1 -19.60 -12.36 -6.86
N GLY A 2 -18.72 -13.37 -6.78
CA GLY A 2 -17.54 -13.39 -7.67
C GLY A 2 -16.19 -12.90 -7.14
N VAL A 3 -16.04 -12.63 -5.83
CA VAL A 3 -14.71 -12.58 -5.19
C VAL A 3 -14.52 -13.88 -4.41
N HIS A 4 -13.69 -14.79 -4.95
CA HIS A 4 -13.45 -16.12 -4.35
C HIS A 4 -12.09 -16.26 -3.66
N ARG A 5 -11.21 -15.26 -3.83
CA ARG A 5 -9.87 -15.24 -3.24
C ARG A 5 -9.48 -13.81 -2.89
N VAL A 6 -8.97 -13.66 -1.68
CA VAL A 6 -8.37 -12.42 -1.18
C VAL A 6 -6.97 -12.76 -0.69
N LEU A 7 -5.99 -11.92 -1.03
CA LEU A 7 -4.59 -12.05 -0.67
C LEU A 7 -4.20 -10.86 0.20
N GLY A 8 -3.79 -11.12 1.44
CA GLY A 8 -3.09 -10.10 2.22
C GLY A 8 -1.70 -9.87 1.63
N TYR A 9 -1.26 -8.63 1.57
CA TYR A 9 0.07 -8.29 1.09
C TYR A 9 0.70 -7.17 1.87
N VAL A 10 2.02 -7.18 1.87
CA VAL A 10 2.89 -6.08 2.30
C VAL A 10 4.07 -6.00 1.33
N ALA A 11 4.47 -4.79 0.96
CA ALA A 11 5.66 -4.52 0.16
C ALA A 11 6.35 -3.25 0.70
N THR A 12 7.67 -3.22 0.64
CA THR A 12 8.48 -2.12 1.20
C THR A 12 9.65 -1.78 0.29
N CYS A 13 10.21 -0.58 0.46
CA CYS A 13 11.48 -0.20 -0.14
C CYS A 13 12.71 -0.85 0.52
N GLY A 14 12.54 -1.56 1.64
CA GLY A 14 13.63 -2.08 2.46
C GLY A 14 14.00 -1.14 3.60
N ALA A 15 14.59 -1.70 4.67
CA ALA A 15 14.93 -0.98 5.90
C ALA A 15 16.33 -0.34 5.86
N GLU A 16 17.16 -0.71 4.90
CA GLU A 16 18.56 -0.29 4.77
C GLU A 16 18.69 1.23 4.64
N MET A 17 17.73 1.87 3.97
CA MET A 17 17.72 3.31 3.76
C MET A 17 17.29 4.12 4.98
N GLU A 18 16.73 3.49 6.02
CA GLU A 18 16.30 4.20 7.25
C GLU A 18 17.50 4.64 8.11
N SER A 19 18.66 3.98 7.97
CA SER A 19 19.86 4.28 8.77
C SER A 19 20.80 5.31 8.15
N TYR A 20 20.48 5.87 6.97
CA TYR A 20 21.37 6.81 6.29
C TYR A 20 21.37 8.18 6.96
N ASP A 21 22.54 8.66 7.39
CA ASP A 21 22.73 10.03 7.86
C ASP A 21 22.86 11.00 6.67
N ILE A 22 21.76 11.20 5.95
CA ILE A 22 21.70 12.05 4.77
C ILE A 22 21.69 13.55 5.08
N TYR A 23 21.30 13.94 6.30
CA TYR A 23 21.32 15.34 6.72
C TYR A 23 22.76 15.89 6.78
N SER A 24 23.74 15.02 7.04
CA SER A 24 25.15 15.38 6.96
C SER A 24 25.66 15.66 5.54
N LEU A 25 24.95 15.19 4.51
CA LEU A 25 25.35 15.31 3.10
C LEU A 25 24.87 16.63 2.47
N ASP A 26 23.57 16.91 2.56
CA ASP A 26 22.93 18.10 1.99
C ASP A 26 21.55 18.32 2.61
N MET A 27 21.08 19.56 2.67
CA MET A 27 19.73 19.89 3.17
C MET A 27 18.59 19.27 2.33
N LEU A 28 18.84 19.00 1.04
CA LEU A 28 17.89 18.37 0.11
C LEU A 28 18.05 16.86 0.02
N ALA A 29 19.11 16.27 0.57
CA ALA A 29 19.33 14.83 0.53
C ALA A 29 18.17 13.99 1.10
N PRO A 30 17.48 14.41 2.19
CA PRO A 30 16.26 13.72 2.64
C PRO A 30 15.16 13.63 1.58
N TYR A 31 14.97 14.71 0.82
CA TYR A 31 13.97 14.75 -0.24
C TYR A 31 14.34 13.82 -1.40
N TRP A 32 15.61 13.81 -1.80
CA TRP A 32 16.09 12.90 -2.84
C TRP A 32 15.99 11.43 -2.39
N LEU A 33 16.33 11.13 -1.14
CA LEU A 33 16.18 9.78 -0.60
C LEU A 33 14.71 9.34 -0.60
N ASP A 34 13.77 10.23 -0.25
CA ASP A 34 12.34 9.92 -0.29
C ASP A 34 11.85 9.53 -1.70
N ILE A 35 12.39 10.21 -2.74
CA ILE A 35 12.12 9.86 -4.14
C ILE A 35 12.68 8.47 -4.46
N VAL A 36 13.92 8.18 -4.07
CA VAL A 36 14.55 6.86 -4.30
C VAL A 36 13.78 5.76 -3.59
N LYS A 37 13.40 5.95 -2.32
CA LYS A 37 12.56 5.00 -1.56
C LYS A 37 11.21 4.79 -2.24
N SER A 38 10.60 5.85 -2.77
CA SER A 38 9.33 5.75 -3.51
C SER A 38 9.47 4.95 -4.81
N GLN A 39 10.57 5.12 -5.54
CA GLN A 39 10.88 4.32 -6.74
C GLN A 39 11.13 2.85 -6.39
N ALA A 40 11.91 2.59 -5.33
CA ALA A 40 12.16 1.23 -4.84
C ALA A 40 10.86 0.51 -4.43
N LEU A 41 9.98 1.18 -3.68
CA LEU A 41 8.64 0.65 -3.38
C LEU A 41 7.84 0.37 -4.65
N GLY A 42 7.92 1.26 -5.65
CA GLY A 42 7.26 1.06 -6.95
C GLY A 42 7.72 -0.21 -7.66
N VAL A 43 9.02 -0.53 -7.60
CA VAL A 43 9.58 -1.79 -8.11
C VAL A 43 9.06 -2.98 -7.30
N ALA A 44 9.16 -2.94 -5.96
CA ALA A 44 8.69 -4.03 -5.10
C ALA A 44 7.20 -4.35 -5.32
N ARG A 45 6.36 -3.31 -5.41
CA ARG A 45 4.93 -3.47 -5.69
C ARG A 45 4.69 -4.08 -7.07
N ARG A 46 5.44 -3.68 -8.09
CA ARG A 46 5.28 -4.25 -9.44
C ARG A 46 5.63 -5.74 -9.45
N GLU A 47 6.73 -6.12 -8.81
CA GLU A 47 7.12 -7.53 -8.74
C GLU A 47 6.13 -8.37 -7.92
N LEU A 48 5.56 -7.82 -6.84
CA LEU A 48 4.45 -8.44 -6.13
C LEU A 48 3.24 -8.69 -7.05
N LEU A 49 2.86 -7.70 -7.86
CA LEU A 49 1.74 -7.84 -8.80
C LEU A 49 2.05 -8.86 -9.91
N ASN A 50 3.29 -8.87 -10.42
CA ASN A 50 3.74 -9.87 -11.39
C ASN A 50 3.68 -11.28 -10.81
N PHE A 51 4.17 -11.47 -9.58
CA PHE A 51 4.08 -12.73 -8.87
C PHE A 51 2.62 -13.17 -8.71
N CYS A 52 1.73 -12.27 -8.33
CA CYS A 52 0.30 -12.59 -8.22
C CYS A 52 -0.32 -13.01 -9.55
N ARG A 53 0.05 -12.32 -10.63
CA ARG A 53 -0.39 -12.63 -11.99
C ARG A 53 0.10 -14.00 -12.44
N GLU A 54 1.35 -14.34 -12.18
CA GLU A 54 1.96 -15.62 -12.60
C GLU A 54 1.46 -16.79 -11.75
N ARG A 55 1.36 -16.60 -10.43
CA ARG A 55 1.02 -17.66 -9.48
C ARG A 55 -0.48 -17.98 -9.43
N TRP A 56 -1.33 -16.96 -9.61
CA TRP A 56 -2.78 -17.08 -9.43
C TRP A 56 -3.60 -16.54 -10.62
N HIS A 57 -2.97 -16.14 -11.73
CA HIS A 57 -3.64 -15.63 -12.93
C HIS A 57 -4.53 -14.40 -12.68
N ILE A 58 -4.20 -13.61 -11.65
CA ILE A 58 -4.87 -12.34 -11.38
C ILE A 58 -4.31 -11.28 -12.35
N THR A 59 -5.02 -11.06 -13.45
CA THR A 59 -4.61 -10.10 -14.50
C THR A 59 -5.05 -8.68 -14.21
N ARG A 60 -6.16 -8.50 -13.50
CA ARG A 60 -6.69 -7.21 -13.06
C ARG A 60 -6.84 -7.17 -11.54
N PRO A 61 -5.74 -7.06 -10.79
CA PRO A 61 -5.79 -6.99 -9.33
C PRO A 61 -6.48 -5.71 -8.89
N LEU A 62 -7.49 -5.85 -8.06
CA LEU A 62 -8.08 -4.79 -7.26
C LEU A 62 -7.43 -4.81 -5.89
N SER A 63 -7.35 -3.66 -5.25
CA SER A 63 -6.78 -3.57 -3.91
C SER A 63 -7.53 -2.59 -3.05
N VAL A 64 -7.62 -2.91 -1.77
CA VAL A 64 -8.09 -2.01 -0.72
C VAL A 64 -7.05 -2.01 0.41
N ASN A 65 -6.80 -0.84 0.97
CA ASN A 65 -5.71 -0.60 1.92
C ASN A 65 -6.28 0.15 3.12
N PRO A 66 -5.98 -0.25 4.36
CA PRO A 66 -6.36 0.53 5.54
C PRO A 66 -5.85 1.97 5.43
N GLY A 67 -6.70 2.94 5.75
CA GLY A 67 -6.42 4.38 5.61
C GLY A 67 -6.47 4.94 4.19
N SER A 68 -6.85 4.15 3.19
CA SER A 68 -7.11 4.64 1.83
C SER A 68 -8.59 4.90 1.59
N GLY A 69 -8.89 6.02 0.93
CA GLY A 69 -10.28 6.45 0.71
C GLY A 69 -10.80 7.30 1.88
N ASN A 70 -12.12 7.33 2.05
CA ASN A 70 -12.72 7.90 3.26
C ASN A 70 -12.51 6.94 4.45
N VAL A 71 -12.50 7.51 5.66
CA VAL A 71 -12.18 6.77 6.90
C VAL A 71 -13.19 5.65 7.22
N ASP A 72 -14.42 5.79 6.74
CA ASP A 72 -15.53 4.84 6.92
C ASP A 72 -15.40 3.59 6.03
N ILE A 73 -14.53 3.59 5.02
CA ILE A 73 -14.31 2.44 4.15
C ILE A 73 -13.45 1.39 4.85
N TRP A 74 -12.24 1.78 5.25
CA TRP A 74 -11.34 0.91 6.01
C TRP A 74 -10.37 1.77 6.84
N PRO A 75 -10.62 1.95 8.15
CA PRO A 75 -9.79 2.80 9.01
C PRO A 75 -8.32 2.37 9.07
N ILE A 76 -7.41 3.30 9.35
CA ILE A 76 -5.96 3.00 9.39
C ILE A 76 -5.58 2.08 10.56
N GLU A 77 -6.35 2.11 11.65
CA GLU A 77 -6.16 1.29 12.85
C GLU A 77 -6.29 -0.21 12.54
N GLU A 78 -7.07 -0.56 11.52
CA GLU A 78 -7.22 -1.93 11.05
C GLU A 78 -5.95 -2.48 10.38
N MET A 79 -4.94 -1.64 10.12
CA MET A 79 -3.60 -2.08 9.70
C MET A 79 -2.97 -3.03 10.71
N GLN A 80 -3.23 -2.84 12.01
CA GLN A 80 -2.79 -3.76 13.07
C GLN A 80 -3.40 -5.16 12.88
N GLY A 81 -4.69 -5.20 12.52
CA GLY A 81 -5.40 -6.44 12.19
C GLY A 81 -4.78 -7.14 10.99
N LEU A 82 -4.51 -6.39 9.92
CA LEU A 82 -3.87 -6.92 8.72
C LEU A 82 -2.47 -7.47 9.00
N PHE A 83 -1.65 -6.77 9.78
CA PHE A 83 -0.29 -7.23 10.11
C PHE A 83 -0.31 -8.52 10.94
N ARG A 84 -1.28 -8.71 11.85
CA ARG A 84 -1.46 -9.99 12.55
C ARG A 84 -1.72 -11.17 11.60
N LEU A 85 -2.39 -10.95 10.48
CA LEU A 85 -2.58 -11.97 9.44
C LEU A 85 -1.32 -12.23 8.62
N LEU A 86 -0.41 -11.26 8.55
CA LEU A 86 0.82 -11.27 7.74
C LEU A 86 2.07 -11.53 8.59
N ASN A 87 1.94 -12.34 9.65
CA ASN A 87 3.04 -12.66 10.57
C ASN A 87 3.79 -11.41 11.09
N GLY A 88 3.05 -10.35 11.40
CA GLY A 88 3.60 -9.10 11.92
C GLY A 88 4.43 -8.29 10.92
N GLY A 89 4.51 -8.68 9.64
CA GLY A 89 5.38 -8.02 8.66
C GLY A 89 6.87 -8.36 8.81
N GLU A 90 7.21 -9.33 9.67
CA GLU A 90 8.60 -9.71 9.98
C GLU A 90 9.35 -10.20 8.74
N ASP A 91 8.68 -10.96 7.87
CA ASP A 91 9.25 -11.55 6.65
C ASP A 91 9.77 -10.50 5.65
N VAL A 92 9.28 -9.26 5.75
CA VAL A 92 9.68 -8.13 4.91
C VAL A 92 10.28 -6.97 5.71
N VAL A 93 10.56 -7.19 7.00
CA VAL A 93 11.17 -6.19 7.90
C VAL A 93 10.34 -4.90 7.94
N VAL A 94 9.01 -5.03 8.00
CA VAL A 94 8.10 -3.88 8.19
C VAL A 94 7.46 -3.98 9.57
N SER A 95 7.53 -2.90 10.34
CA SER A 95 6.88 -2.76 11.64
C SER A 95 5.81 -1.67 11.63
N LEU A 96 4.94 -1.66 12.64
CA LEU A 96 3.93 -0.63 12.84
C LEU A 96 4.25 0.22 14.07
N THR A 97 4.00 1.52 13.97
CA THR A 97 3.91 2.42 15.14
C THR A 97 2.61 2.18 15.92
N GLU A 98 2.49 2.76 17.11
CA GLU A 98 1.23 2.78 17.87
C GLU A 98 0.09 3.43 17.07
N SER A 99 0.41 4.43 16.25
CA SER A 99 -0.51 5.11 15.33
C SER A 99 -0.77 4.34 14.02
N SER A 100 -0.33 3.07 13.93
CA SER A 100 -0.53 2.20 12.77
C SER A 100 0.16 2.66 11.48
N LEU A 101 1.20 3.50 11.59
CA LEU A 101 2.07 3.86 10.47
C LEU A 101 3.14 2.80 10.28
N MET A 102 3.52 2.55 9.02
CA MET A 102 4.55 1.57 8.69
C MET A 102 5.96 2.16 8.77
N ILE A 103 6.90 1.35 9.24
CA ILE A 103 8.34 1.58 9.16
C ILE A 103 8.94 0.38 8.43
N PRO A 104 9.61 0.53 7.28
CA PRO A 104 9.92 1.78 6.56
C PRO A 104 8.71 2.59 6.11
N ASN A 105 8.84 3.92 6.04
CA ASN A 105 7.73 4.82 5.68
C ASN A 105 7.26 4.65 4.22
N LYS A 106 8.12 4.14 3.34
CA LYS A 106 7.76 3.70 1.99
C LYS A 106 7.46 2.21 1.99
N SER A 107 6.35 1.89 2.65
CA SER A 107 5.73 0.58 2.63
C SER A 107 4.27 0.70 2.22
N ILE A 108 3.71 -0.38 1.69
CA ILE A 108 2.30 -0.51 1.35
C ILE A 108 1.81 -1.87 1.82
N ALA A 109 0.65 -1.89 2.47
CA ALA A 109 -0.01 -3.12 2.86
C ALA A 109 -1.51 -3.02 2.62
N GLY A 110 -2.13 -4.13 2.26
CA GLY A 110 -3.57 -4.17 2.02
C GLY A 110 -4.06 -5.57 1.67
N LEU A 111 -5.28 -5.61 1.15
CA LEU A 111 -5.86 -6.79 0.55
C LEU A 111 -5.90 -6.62 -0.96
N MET A 112 -5.55 -7.68 -1.67
CA MET A 112 -5.62 -7.79 -3.11
C MET A 112 -6.64 -8.87 -3.48
N PHE A 113 -7.47 -8.58 -4.47
CA PHE A 113 -8.50 -9.50 -4.92
C PHE A 113 -8.76 -9.32 -6.41
N ALA A 114 -9.50 -10.26 -7.00
CA ALA A 114 -9.97 -10.17 -8.38
C ALA A 114 -11.50 -10.28 -8.39
N SER A 115 -12.14 -9.51 -9.25
CA SER A 115 -13.57 -9.59 -9.52
C SER A 115 -13.83 -9.46 -11.02
N GLN A 116 -14.74 -10.28 -11.53
CA GLN A 116 -15.24 -10.16 -12.91
C GLN A 116 -16.30 -9.06 -13.04
N GLU A 117 -16.99 -8.73 -11.94
CA GLU A 117 -18.15 -7.82 -11.92
C GLU A 117 -17.79 -6.42 -11.42
N SER A 118 -16.86 -6.33 -10.47
CA SER A 118 -16.52 -5.07 -9.79
C SER A 118 -15.27 -4.43 -10.38
N ASP A 119 -15.28 -3.12 -10.58
CA ASP A 119 -14.13 -2.27 -10.89
C ASP A 119 -13.66 -1.45 -9.67
N TYR A 120 -13.87 -1.98 -8.47
CA TYR A 120 -13.64 -1.28 -7.20
C TYR A 120 -12.29 -0.54 -7.15
N GLU A 121 -12.36 0.71 -6.72
CA GLU A 121 -11.22 1.60 -6.55
C GLU A 121 -11.52 2.59 -5.42
N SER A 122 -10.76 2.55 -4.33
CA SER A 122 -11.04 3.37 -3.13
C SER A 122 -11.04 4.89 -3.37
N CYS A 123 -10.26 5.39 -4.34
CA CYS A 123 -10.27 6.80 -4.74
C CYS A 123 -11.61 7.24 -5.33
N ALA A 124 -12.39 6.32 -5.91
CA ALA A 124 -13.74 6.64 -6.38
C ALA A 124 -14.63 7.09 -5.22
N TYR A 125 -14.34 6.67 -3.99
CA TYR A 125 -15.18 6.90 -2.82
C TYR A 125 -14.49 7.79 -1.78
N CYS A 126 -13.49 8.57 -2.21
CA CYS A 126 -12.79 9.53 -1.37
C CYS A 126 -13.32 10.94 -1.65
N GLU A 127 -13.83 11.61 -0.62
CA GLU A 127 -14.37 12.98 -0.69
C GLU A 127 -13.28 14.06 -0.82
N ARG A 128 -11.99 13.68 -0.69
CA ARG A 128 -10.88 14.62 -0.88
C ARG A 128 -10.84 15.14 -2.31
N GLU A 129 -11.29 16.38 -2.52
CA GLU A 129 -11.40 17.00 -3.85
C GLU A 129 -10.05 17.06 -4.57
N ASN A 130 -9.06 17.74 -3.98
CA ASN A 130 -7.75 18.00 -4.60
C ASN A 130 -6.69 16.98 -4.17
N CYS A 131 -6.99 15.68 -4.31
CA CYS A 131 -6.03 14.63 -4.01
C CYS A 131 -5.00 14.49 -5.14
N PRO A 132 -3.69 14.75 -4.91
CA PRO A 132 -2.66 14.63 -5.96
C PRO A 132 -2.48 13.19 -6.45
N SER A 133 -2.93 12.21 -5.66
CA SER A 133 -2.86 10.78 -5.97
C SER A 133 -4.17 10.22 -6.54
N ARG A 134 -5.14 11.07 -6.90
CA ARG A 134 -6.45 10.62 -7.42
C ARG A 134 -6.27 9.85 -8.74
N ARG A 135 -6.72 8.59 -8.77
CA ARG A 135 -6.65 7.72 -9.95
C ARG A 135 -7.94 7.69 -10.77
N VAL A 136 -9.09 7.90 -10.12
CA VAL A 136 -10.41 7.89 -10.74
C VAL A 136 -11.33 9.02 -10.20
N PRO A 137 -12.34 9.47 -10.97
CA PRO A 137 -13.34 10.43 -10.51
C PRO A 137 -14.12 9.95 -9.29
N PHE A 138 -14.61 10.90 -8.48
CA PHE A 138 -15.44 10.61 -7.30
C PHE A 138 -16.84 10.08 -7.70
N LYS A 139 -17.37 9.14 -6.91
CA LYS A 139 -18.67 8.50 -6.98
C LYS A 139 -19.29 8.55 -5.58
N GLU A 140 -20.51 9.06 -5.47
CA GLU A 140 -21.21 9.20 -4.17
C GLU A 140 -21.66 7.88 -3.54
N LYS A 141 -21.72 6.78 -4.29
CA LYS A 141 -22.28 5.50 -3.81
C LYS A 141 -21.41 4.33 -4.19
N LEU A 142 -21.10 3.47 -3.21
CA LEU A 142 -20.41 2.19 -3.40
C LEU A 142 -21.26 1.21 -4.20
#